data_AF-M3CHR0-F1
#
_entry.id   AF-M3CHR0-F1
#
_cell.length_a   1.000
_cell.length_b   1.000
_cell.length_c   1.000
_cell.angle_alpha   90.00
_cell.angle_beta   90.00
_cell.angle_gamma   90.00
#
_symmetry.space_group_name_H-M   'P 1'
#
loop_
_entity.id
_entity.type
_entity.pdbx_description
1 polymer ?
#
loop_
_entity_poly.entity_id
_entity_poly.type
_entity_poly.pdbx_seq_one_letter_code
_entity_poly.pdbx_strand_id
1 'polypeptide(L)'
;MAHASTTLLTQLPIDPSERPQYDLKQLQAYFRRIRLPQEHCATPILHDHKLANTKEHGLPLLRALQLYHLANIPFENLELHYSAKKSISLNMDDLYQKFVVRGENYSRGGRCMEHNGFFGTVLRSLGYDVRNCAGRVSRAWNPDSEIREQQAQTYDPWNHMLNLVNVEGVSFVVDVGMGAMGPNIVYPLEDGYETAAIPPRRIRLQKRSIPEHSLSGVLQAQQLWCYDQCLKPDQPGQGNVWIPTYCFTETEFLPQDYEMMSFFTSHHRRSFFIHHVLCTRMLIDEASQKVVGDITLFNRSVRKTTGGVRETLADLKTEEERVNALKNVLGVDLTAEEKTNISTEIRLGQRA
;
A
#
# COMPACT_ATOMS: atom_id res chain seq x y z
N MET A 1 13.25 -27.78 30.65
CA MET A 1 12.82 -27.60 29.24
C MET A 1 11.43 -26.99 29.28
N ALA A 2 11.32 -25.68 29.12
CA ALA A 2 10.02 -25.05 28.96
C ALA A 2 9.47 -25.47 27.60
N HIS A 3 8.29 -26.07 27.57
CA HIS A 3 7.57 -26.29 26.31
C HIS A 3 7.40 -24.93 25.64
N ALA A 4 8.14 -24.69 24.56
CA ALA A 4 7.85 -23.58 23.66
C ALA A 4 6.39 -23.78 23.23
N SER A 5 5.53 -22.84 23.61
CA SER A 5 4.11 -22.85 23.21
C SER A 5 4.06 -22.90 21.69
N THR A 6 3.72 -24.06 21.15
CA THR A 6 3.82 -24.40 19.73
C THR A 6 2.71 -23.78 18.87
N THR A 7 1.93 -22.84 19.41
CA THR A 7 0.86 -22.15 18.69
C THR A 7 0.60 -20.77 19.28
N LEU A 8 1.52 -19.82 19.04
CA LEU A 8 1.13 -18.41 19.06
C LEU A 8 0.26 -18.18 17.82
N LEU A 9 -1.06 -18.27 17.99
CA LEU A 9 -2.02 -17.93 16.94
C LEU A 9 -2.04 -16.41 16.77
N THR A 10 -2.13 -15.93 15.54
CA THR A 10 -2.23 -14.49 15.22
C THR A 10 -3.63 -13.94 15.43
N GLN A 11 -4.14 -14.14 16.63
CA GLN A 11 -5.41 -13.57 17.05
C GLN A 11 -5.17 -12.18 17.66
N LEU A 12 -6.11 -11.27 17.42
CA LEU A 12 -6.17 -10.05 18.22
C LEU A 12 -6.69 -10.41 19.62
N PRO A 13 -6.15 -9.78 20.67
CA PRO A 13 -6.76 -9.81 21.98
C PRO A 13 -8.23 -9.36 21.92
N ILE A 14 -9.08 -10.06 22.67
CA ILE A 14 -10.51 -9.74 22.78
C ILE A 14 -10.66 -8.35 23.40
N ASP A 15 -9.91 -8.08 24.48
CA ASP A 15 -9.82 -6.76 25.09
C ASP A 15 -9.13 -5.78 24.13
N PRO A 16 -9.83 -4.72 23.67
CA PRO A 16 -9.24 -3.72 22.79
C PRO A 16 -8.02 -3.00 23.38
N SER A 17 -7.89 -2.93 24.71
CA SER A 17 -6.75 -2.29 25.38
C SER A 17 -5.46 -3.11 25.31
N GLU A 18 -5.58 -4.43 25.08
CA GLU A 18 -4.44 -5.34 24.90
C GLU A 18 -3.99 -5.44 23.44
N ARG A 19 -4.77 -4.88 22.50
CA ARG A 19 -4.41 -4.88 21.08
C ARG A 19 -3.18 -3.99 20.84
N PRO A 20 -2.38 -4.26 19.79
CA PRO A 20 -1.21 -3.44 19.47
C PRO A 20 -1.56 -1.96 19.34
N GLN A 21 -0.83 -1.11 20.06
CA GLN A 21 -0.93 0.34 20.03
C GLN A 21 0.48 0.94 20.12
N TYR A 22 0.63 2.15 19.59
CA TYR A 22 1.85 2.92 19.69
C TYR A 22 1.68 4.04 20.72
N ASP A 23 2.63 4.15 21.62
CA ASP A 23 2.66 5.24 22.59
C ASP A 23 2.99 6.60 21.92
N LEU A 24 2.90 7.68 22.69
CA LEU A 24 3.18 9.03 22.20
C LEU A 24 4.60 9.17 21.62
N LYS A 25 5.59 8.50 22.20
CA LYS A 25 6.99 8.58 21.75
C LYS A 25 7.15 7.86 20.40
N GLN A 26 6.49 6.72 20.25
CA GLN A 26 6.46 5.96 19.01
C GLN A 26 5.73 6.73 17.90
N LEU A 27 4.57 7.33 18.20
CA LEU A 27 3.83 8.17 17.26
C LEU A 27 4.65 9.38 16.81
N GLN A 28 5.34 10.07 17.73
CA GLN A 28 6.22 11.19 17.38
C GLN A 28 7.42 10.77 16.54
N ALA A 29 8.01 9.59 16.80
CA ALA A 29 9.07 9.05 15.96
C ALA A 29 8.56 8.71 14.55
N TYR A 30 7.36 8.16 14.45
CA TYR A 30 6.69 7.93 13.17
C TYR A 30 6.40 9.25 12.43
N PHE A 31 5.89 10.29 13.10
CA PHE A 31 5.66 11.61 12.49
C PHE A 31 6.94 12.21 11.92
N ARG A 32 8.07 12.11 12.66
CA ARG A 32 9.39 12.49 12.13
C ARG A 32 9.80 11.65 10.92
N ARG A 33 9.59 10.33 10.96
CA ARG A 33 9.92 9.40 9.88
C ARG A 33 9.20 9.73 8.57
N ILE A 34 7.92 10.12 8.65
CA ILE A 34 7.14 10.52 7.48
C ILE A 34 7.28 12.00 7.14
N ARG A 35 8.10 12.75 7.88
CA ARG A 35 8.28 14.21 7.72
C ARG A 35 6.96 14.96 7.76
N LEU A 36 6.10 14.59 8.70
CA LEU A 36 4.81 15.24 8.90
C LEU A 36 5.04 16.73 9.22
N PRO A 37 4.35 17.67 8.55
CA PRO A 37 4.46 19.10 8.83
C PRO A 37 4.17 19.44 10.28
N GLN A 38 4.85 20.48 10.79
CA GLN A 38 4.78 20.84 12.20
C GLN A 38 3.36 21.21 12.66
N GLU A 39 2.53 21.77 11.76
CA GLU A 39 1.11 22.06 12.06
C GLU A 39 0.29 20.81 12.42
N HIS A 40 0.68 19.64 11.91
CA HIS A 40 0.00 18.38 12.18
C HIS A 40 0.62 17.59 13.34
N CYS A 41 1.90 17.84 13.65
CA CYS A 41 2.63 17.18 14.74
C CYS A 41 2.09 17.53 16.13
N ALA A 42 1.52 18.72 16.31
CA ALA A 42 0.92 19.18 17.57
C ALA A 42 -0.62 19.15 17.55
N THR A 43 -1.18 18.17 16.85
CA THR A 43 -2.64 17.99 16.73
C THR A 43 -3.30 17.84 18.11
N PRO A 44 -4.48 18.47 18.34
CA PRO A 44 -5.23 18.28 19.58
C PRO A 44 -5.68 16.84 19.80
N ILE A 45 -5.69 16.01 18.74
CA ILE A 45 -6.02 14.58 18.80
C ILE A 45 -5.07 13.81 19.75
N LEU A 46 -3.82 14.25 19.91
CA LEU A 46 -2.87 13.61 20.84
C LEU A 46 -3.26 13.79 22.32
N HIS A 47 -4.13 14.76 22.62
CA HIS A 47 -4.62 15.06 23.97
C HIS A 47 -6.07 14.64 24.16
N ASP A 48 -6.89 14.70 23.10
CA ASP A 48 -8.26 14.19 23.09
C ASP A 48 -8.50 13.31 21.85
N HIS A 49 -8.38 12.00 22.04
CA HIS A 49 -8.55 10.99 21.00
C HIS A 49 -9.96 11.00 20.39
N LYS A 50 -10.97 11.57 21.06
CA LYS A 50 -12.34 11.66 20.50
C LYS A 50 -12.40 12.55 19.26
N LEU A 51 -11.47 13.50 19.14
CA LEU A 51 -11.39 14.40 18.00
C LEU A 51 -10.98 13.68 16.71
N ALA A 52 -10.40 12.47 16.79
CA ALA A 52 -9.96 11.70 15.63
C ALA A 52 -11.09 11.35 14.67
N ASN A 53 -12.32 11.16 15.18
CA ASN A 53 -13.47 10.77 14.36
C ASN A 53 -14.34 11.97 13.96
N THR A 54 -13.80 13.20 14.01
CA THR A 54 -14.47 14.44 13.60
C THR A 54 -14.00 14.92 12.23
N LYS A 55 -14.86 15.61 11.47
CA LYS A 55 -14.43 16.22 10.19
C LYS A 55 -13.54 17.43 10.38
N GLU A 56 -13.69 18.13 11.51
CA GLU A 56 -12.92 19.34 11.81
C GLU A 56 -11.44 19.05 12.08
N HIS A 57 -11.14 18.04 12.92
CA HIS A 57 -9.75 17.72 13.29
C HIS A 57 -9.28 16.39 12.69
N GLY A 58 -10.14 15.37 12.68
CA GLY A 58 -9.82 14.02 12.25
C GLY A 58 -9.52 13.91 10.76
N LEU A 59 -10.41 14.42 9.90
CA LEU A 59 -10.25 14.28 8.46
C LEU A 59 -9.02 15.01 7.88
N PRO A 60 -8.67 16.24 8.30
CA PRO A 60 -7.43 16.90 7.87
C PRO A 60 -6.18 16.12 8.27
N LEU A 61 -6.10 15.65 9.53
CA LEU A 61 -4.95 14.87 9.99
C LEU A 61 -4.86 13.53 9.24
N LEU A 62 -5.98 12.85 9.00
CA LEU A 62 -6.02 11.59 8.26
C LEU A 62 -5.46 11.74 6.84
N ARG A 63 -5.84 12.81 6.15
CA ARG A 63 -5.32 13.17 4.82
C ARG A 63 -3.83 13.45 4.84
N ALA A 64 -3.37 14.24 5.81
CA ALA A 64 -1.94 14.53 5.97
C ALA A 64 -1.14 13.26 6.25
N LEU A 65 -1.59 12.42 7.19
CA LEU A 65 -0.93 11.16 7.52
C LEU A 65 -0.83 10.23 6.30
N GLN A 66 -1.91 10.07 5.51
CA GLN A 66 -1.86 9.23 4.30
C GLN A 66 -0.86 9.79 3.28
N LEU A 67 -0.94 11.10 3.00
CA LEU A 67 -0.08 11.78 2.04
C LEU A 67 1.40 11.59 2.40
N TYR A 68 1.78 11.96 3.62
CA TYR A 68 3.17 11.95 4.06
C TYR A 68 3.69 10.52 4.28
N HIS A 69 2.83 9.56 4.64
CA HIS A 69 3.20 8.14 4.65
C HIS A 69 3.57 7.66 3.25
N LEU A 70 2.71 7.88 2.25
CA LEU A 70 2.91 7.43 0.87
C LEU A 70 4.20 7.97 0.23
N ALA A 71 4.63 9.17 0.63
CA ALA A 71 5.81 9.81 0.05
C ALA A 71 7.12 9.42 0.72
N ASN A 72 7.07 9.02 2.00
CA ASN A 72 8.27 8.81 2.79
C ASN A 72 8.51 7.34 3.14
N ILE A 73 7.49 6.49 3.18
CA ILE A 73 7.64 5.05 3.38
C ILE A 73 7.38 4.39 2.01
N PRO A 74 8.42 3.81 1.38
CA PRO A 74 8.29 3.27 0.03
C PRO A 74 7.48 1.97 0.03
N PHE A 75 6.71 1.75 -1.02
CA PHE A 75 6.12 0.45 -1.29
C PHE A 75 7.20 -0.47 -1.89
N GLU A 76 7.59 -1.54 -1.21
CA GLU A 76 8.71 -2.39 -1.62
C GLU A 76 8.53 -3.87 -1.22
N ASN A 77 9.18 -4.77 -1.94
CA ASN A 77 9.21 -6.20 -1.62
C ASN A 77 10.64 -6.76 -1.48
N LEU A 78 11.61 -5.91 -1.18
CA LEU A 78 13.04 -6.22 -1.09
C LEU A 78 13.34 -7.27 -0.02
N GLU A 79 12.53 -7.35 1.04
CA GLU A 79 12.70 -8.40 2.06
C GLU A 79 12.55 -9.81 1.46
N LEU A 80 11.73 -10.01 0.42
CA LEU A 80 11.61 -11.31 -0.25
C LEU A 80 12.86 -11.67 -1.09
N HIS A 81 13.59 -10.65 -1.54
CA HIS A 81 14.66 -10.81 -2.52
C HIS A 81 16.06 -10.73 -1.90
N TYR A 82 16.28 -9.79 -0.98
CA TYR A 82 17.58 -9.45 -0.41
C TYR A 82 17.73 -9.88 1.06
N SER A 83 16.66 -10.22 1.77
CA SER A 83 16.79 -10.75 3.13
C SER A 83 17.37 -12.16 3.09
N ALA A 84 18.26 -12.50 4.02
CA ALA A 84 18.69 -13.88 4.19
C ALA A 84 17.52 -14.80 4.58
N LYS A 85 16.55 -14.27 5.33
CA LYS A 85 15.40 -15.04 5.83
C LYS A 85 14.26 -15.15 4.82
N LYS A 86 14.17 -14.20 3.88
CA LYS A 86 13.08 -14.09 2.88
C LYS A 86 11.68 -14.21 3.49
N SER A 87 11.51 -13.71 4.72
CA SER A 87 10.29 -13.82 5.52
C SER A 87 9.67 -12.45 5.74
N ILE A 88 8.34 -12.38 5.68
CA ILE A 88 7.59 -11.14 5.90
C ILE A 88 6.86 -11.25 7.23
N SER A 89 7.14 -10.32 8.14
CA SER A 89 6.42 -10.20 9.40
C SER A 89 5.23 -9.26 9.24
N LEU A 90 4.09 -9.64 9.83
CA LEU A 90 2.93 -8.78 10.03
C LEU A 90 2.74 -8.41 11.51
N ASN A 91 3.75 -8.63 12.36
CA ASN A 91 3.75 -8.17 13.74
C ASN A 91 3.99 -6.65 13.78
N MET A 92 3.19 -5.92 14.57
CA MET A 92 3.23 -4.46 14.58
C MET A 92 4.55 -3.90 15.15
N ASP A 93 5.18 -4.56 16.12
CA ASP A 93 6.48 -4.15 16.65
C ASP A 93 7.58 -4.35 15.61
N ASP A 94 7.57 -5.47 14.90
CA ASP A 94 8.51 -5.72 13.79
C ASP A 94 8.35 -4.68 12.68
N LEU A 95 7.11 -4.32 12.34
CA LEU A 95 6.83 -3.29 11.34
C LEU A 95 7.23 -1.90 11.81
N TYR A 96 7.06 -1.57 13.10
CA TYR A 96 7.58 -0.33 13.67
C TYR A 96 9.10 -0.28 13.60
N GLN A 97 9.78 -1.37 13.97
CA GLN A 97 11.24 -1.48 13.82
C GLN A 97 11.66 -1.33 12.35
N LYS A 98 10.92 -1.92 11.41
CA LYS A 98 11.23 -1.86 9.98
C LYS A 98 11.02 -0.44 9.40
N PHE A 99 9.85 0.15 9.60
CA PHE A 99 9.45 1.39 8.94
C PHE A 99 10.00 2.63 9.64
N VAL A 100 10.05 2.63 10.97
CA VAL A 100 10.44 3.80 11.76
C VAL A 100 11.91 3.74 12.12
N VAL A 101 12.34 2.71 12.85
CA VAL A 101 13.71 2.63 13.40
C VAL A 101 14.76 2.37 12.31
N ARG A 102 14.61 1.27 11.56
CA ARG A 102 15.49 0.98 10.41
C ARG A 102 15.27 1.97 9.27
N GLY A 103 14.03 2.45 9.10
CA GLY A 103 13.69 3.43 8.08
C GLY A 103 14.43 4.76 8.19
N GLU A 104 14.88 5.15 9.39
CA GLU A 104 15.72 6.34 9.58
C GLU A 104 17.04 6.27 8.82
N ASN A 105 17.66 5.08 8.75
CA ASN A 105 18.96 4.89 8.12
C ASN A 105 18.88 4.24 6.73
N TYR A 106 17.88 3.39 6.50
CA TYR A 106 17.77 2.56 5.30
C TYR A 106 16.52 2.85 4.46
N SER A 107 15.61 3.71 4.94
CA SER A 107 14.33 4.04 4.31
C SER A 107 13.52 2.80 3.87
N ARG A 108 13.56 1.72 4.66
CA ARG A 108 12.80 0.50 4.37
C ARG A 108 11.29 0.76 4.40
N GLY A 109 10.55 -0.06 3.65
CA GLY A 109 9.10 -0.03 3.58
C GLY A 109 8.53 -1.44 3.39
N GLY A 110 7.37 -1.62 2.76
CA GLY A 110 6.80 -2.97 2.64
C GLY A 110 5.71 -3.10 1.57
N ARG A 111 4.99 -4.22 1.62
CA ARG A 111 3.83 -4.48 0.75
C ARG A 111 2.52 -4.08 1.41
N CYS A 112 1.39 -4.36 0.75
CA CYS A 112 0.06 -3.90 1.12
C CYS A 112 -0.34 -4.22 2.59
N MET A 113 -0.13 -5.45 3.04
CA MET A 113 -0.47 -5.89 4.40
C MET A 113 0.42 -5.25 5.46
N GLU A 114 1.71 -5.05 5.15
CA GLU A 114 2.66 -4.38 6.04
C GLU A 114 2.29 -2.89 6.18
N HIS A 115 2.03 -2.21 5.06
CA HIS A 115 1.62 -0.80 5.03
C HIS A 115 0.29 -0.56 5.73
N ASN A 116 -0.79 -1.21 5.28
CA ASN A 116 -2.12 -0.92 5.79
C ASN A 116 -2.32 -1.48 7.21
N GLY A 117 -1.63 -2.57 7.59
CA GLY A 117 -1.60 -3.06 8.97
C GLY A 117 -0.92 -2.08 9.91
N PHE A 118 0.30 -1.65 9.58
CA PHE A 118 1.02 -0.65 10.37
C PHE A 118 0.24 0.66 10.46
N PHE A 119 -0.24 1.18 9.33
CA PHE A 119 -0.96 2.45 9.28
C PHE A 119 -2.29 2.38 10.02
N GLY A 120 -3.04 1.29 9.89
CA GLY A 120 -4.26 1.08 10.68
C GLY A 120 -3.99 1.07 12.19
N THR A 121 -2.87 0.51 12.63
CA THR A 121 -2.44 0.55 14.04
C THR A 121 -2.04 1.94 14.50
N VAL A 122 -1.34 2.73 13.68
CA VAL A 122 -1.08 4.16 13.94
C VAL A 122 -2.40 4.91 14.13
N LEU A 123 -3.34 4.74 13.21
CA LEU A 123 -4.64 5.41 13.27
C LEU A 123 -5.43 5.03 14.52
N ARG A 124 -5.52 3.74 14.87
CA ARG A 124 -6.17 3.30 16.11
C ARG A 124 -5.50 3.87 17.37
N SER A 125 -4.18 3.98 17.37
CA SER A 125 -3.42 4.59 18.48
C SER A 125 -3.75 6.08 18.66
N LEU A 126 -4.18 6.76 17.60
CA LEU A 126 -4.65 8.14 17.62
C LEU A 126 -6.16 8.27 17.93
N GLY A 127 -6.87 7.15 18.11
CA GLY A 127 -8.31 7.14 18.41
C GLY A 127 -9.24 7.05 17.21
N TYR A 128 -8.71 6.88 15.98
CA TYR A 128 -9.57 6.64 14.82
C TYR A 128 -10.28 5.29 14.93
N ASP A 129 -11.54 5.26 14.49
CA ASP A 129 -12.30 4.03 14.27
C ASP A 129 -11.92 3.45 12.91
N VAL A 130 -11.14 2.37 12.93
CA VAL A 130 -10.51 1.78 11.74
C VAL A 130 -10.90 0.31 11.59
N ARG A 131 -11.50 0.00 10.45
CA ARG A 131 -11.75 -1.36 9.99
C ARG A 131 -10.73 -1.77 8.94
N ASN A 132 -10.12 -2.93 9.13
CA ASN A 132 -9.24 -3.53 8.14
C ASN A 132 -10.05 -4.41 7.18
N CYS A 133 -9.93 -4.20 5.87
CA CYS A 133 -10.67 -4.93 4.84
C CYS A 133 -9.73 -5.63 3.87
N ALA A 134 -10.27 -6.54 3.07
CA ALA A 134 -9.53 -7.21 2.01
C ALA A 134 -10.06 -6.86 0.62
N GLY A 135 -9.13 -6.85 -0.33
CA GLY A 135 -9.36 -6.59 -1.73
C GLY A 135 -8.68 -7.59 -2.65
N ARG A 136 -9.09 -7.54 -3.91
CA ARG A 136 -8.52 -8.31 -5.02
C ARG A 136 -7.96 -7.34 -6.03
N VAL A 137 -6.67 -7.45 -6.33
CA VAL A 137 -6.06 -6.65 -7.39
C VAL A 137 -6.56 -7.14 -8.76
N SER A 138 -6.87 -6.20 -9.64
CA SER A 138 -7.27 -6.47 -11.02
C SER A 138 -6.09 -6.91 -11.86
N ARG A 139 -6.31 -7.91 -12.73
CA ARG A 139 -5.30 -8.37 -13.69
C ARG A 139 -5.05 -7.38 -14.83
N ALA A 140 -5.83 -6.30 -14.93
CA ALA A 140 -5.55 -5.20 -15.86
C ALA A 140 -4.17 -4.55 -15.63
N TRP A 141 -3.60 -4.70 -14.42
CA TRP A 141 -2.28 -4.19 -14.06
C TRP A 141 -1.18 -5.25 -14.05
N ASN A 142 -1.47 -6.48 -14.49
CA ASN A 142 -0.45 -7.52 -14.58
C ASN A 142 0.69 -7.06 -15.52
N PRO A 143 1.98 -7.28 -15.18
CA PRO A 143 3.10 -6.88 -16.06
C PRO A 143 3.10 -7.63 -17.40
N ASP A 144 2.55 -8.84 -17.47
CA ASP A 144 2.45 -9.63 -18.69
C ASP A 144 1.34 -9.07 -19.61
N SER A 145 1.69 -8.76 -20.85
CA SER A 145 0.74 -8.24 -21.84
C SER A 145 -0.32 -9.24 -22.26
N GLU A 146 0.02 -10.53 -22.34
CA GLU A 146 -0.92 -11.58 -22.72
C GLU A 146 -1.99 -11.75 -21.64
N ILE A 147 -1.57 -11.74 -20.36
CA ILE A 147 -2.52 -11.76 -19.24
C ILE A 147 -3.43 -10.53 -19.28
N ARG A 148 -2.90 -9.33 -19.56
CA ARG A 148 -3.76 -8.15 -19.69
C ARG A 148 -4.75 -8.27 -20.83
N GLU A 149 -4.33 -8.74 -22.00
CA GLU A 149 -5.19 -8.89 -23.17
C GLU A 149 -6.33 -9.89 -22.90
N GLN A 150 -6.01 -11.03 -22.28
CA GLN A 150 -6.98 -12.12 -22.08
C GLN A 150 -7.80 -11.99 -20.79
N GLN A 151 -7.25 -11.34 -19.76
CA GLN A 151 -7.77 -11.42 -18.39
C GLN A 151 -7.92 -10.07 -17.68
N ALA A 152 -7.77 -8.92 -18.36
CA ALA A 152 -7.89 -7.59 -17.72
C ALA A 152 -9.23 -7.32 -17.00
N GLN A 153 -10.29 -8.07 -17.32
CA GLN A 153 -11.60 -7.95 -16.66
C GLN A 153 -11.74 -8.87 -15.44
N THR A 154 -10.68 -9.58 -15.06
CA THR A 154 -10.65 -10.51 -13.93
C THR A 154 -9.75 -10.00 -12.80
N TYR A 155 -9.87 -10.63 -11.64
CA TYR A 155 -9.22 -10.26 -10.40
C TYR A 155 -8.46 -11.44 -9.78
N ASP A 156 -7.44 -11.10 -9.01
CA ASP A 156 -6.68 -12.04 -8.20
C ASP A 156 -7.47 -12.58 -6.99
N PRO A 157 -6.95 -13.59 -6.26
CA PRO A 157 -7.47 -13.93 -4.93
C PRO A 157 -7.42 -12.70 -4.00
N TRP A 158 -8.01 -12.83 -2.80
CA TRP A 158 -7.80 -11.84 -1.75
C TRP A 158 -6.29 -11.70 -1.49
N ASN A 159 -5.73 -10.57 -1.93
CA ASN A 159 -4.28 -10.33 -1.92
C ASN A 159 -3.93 -8.87 -1.59
N HIS A 160 -4.95 -8.04 -1.35
CA HIS A 160 -4.79 -6.65 -0.96
C HIS A 160 -5.45 -6.37 0.38
N MET A 161 -4.84 -5.51 1.17
CA MET A 161 -5.39 -5.00 2.42
C MET A 161 -5.63 -3.51 2.27
N LEU A 162 -6.70 -2.97 2.84
CA LEU A 162 -6.94 -1.54 2.93
C LEU A 162 -7.68 -1.21 4.24
N ASN A 163 -7.77 0.08 4.56
CA ASN A 163 -8.46 0.56 5.75
C ASN A 163 -9.74 1.31 5.36
N LEU A 164 -10.82 1.09 6.12
CA LEU A 164 -11.98 1.97 6.16
C LEU A 164 -11.95 2.71 7.49
N VAL A 165 -12.05 4.04 7.46
CA VAL A 165 -11.99 4.90 8.65
C VAL A 165 -13.31 5.64 8.81
N ASN A 166 -13.96 5.50 9.96
CA ASN A 166 -15.19 6.23 10.23
C ASN A 166 -14.89 7.65 10.72
N VAL A 167 -15.49 8.65 10.08
CA VAL A 167 -15.45 10.04 10.54
C VAL A 167 -16.87 10.59 10.47
N GLU A 168 -17.45 10.89 11.63
CA GLU A 168 -18.85 11.36 11.78
C GLU A 168 -19.87 10.50 11.00
N GLY A 169 -19.78 9.18 11.11
CA GLY A 169 -20.70 8.26 10.46
C GLY A 169 -20.43 8.02 8.97
N VAL A 170 -19.46 8.71 8.38
CA VAL A 170 -19.04 8.49 6.98
C VAL A 170 -17.79 7.61 6.97
N SER A 171 -17.85 6.49 6.26
CA SER A 171 -16.69 5.65 6.01
C SER A 171 -15.82 6.24 4.91
N PHE A 172 -14.54 6.43 5.17
CA PHE A 172 -13.55 6.86 4.18
C PHE A 172 -12.61 5.70 3.84
N VAL A 173 -12.29 5.55 2.56
CA VAL A 173 -11.29 4.60 2.09
C VAL A 173 -9.90 5.21 2.28
N VAL A 174 -9.04 4.49 2.99
CA VAL A 174 -7.67 4.89 3.26
C VAL A 174 -6.75 3.71 2.95
N ASP A 175 -6.02 3.83 1.84
CA ASP A 175 -5.09 2.82 1.39
C ASP A 175 -3.72 3.45 1.16
N VAL A 176 -2.74 2.94 1.89
CA VAL A 176 -1.32 3.35 1.81
C VAL A 176 -0.43 2.23 1.22
N GLY A 177 -1.05 1.16 0.71
CA GLY A 177 -0.37 -0.11 0.41
C GLY A 177 -0.50 -0.59 -1.03
N MET A 178 -0.89 0.27 -1.97
CA MET A 178 -1.05 -0.10 -3.40
C MET A 178 0.03 0.52 -4.32
N GLY A 179 1.05 1.16 -3.74
CA GLY A 179 2.14 1.80 -4.48
C GLY A 179 1.64 2.87 -5.47
N ALA A 180 2.28 2.97 -6.64
CA ALA A 180 1.93 3.97 -7.68
C ALA A 180 0.47 3.84 -8.17
N MET A 181 -0.10 2.64 -8.04
CA MET A 181 -1.43 2.31 -8.50
C MET A 181 -2.52 2.65 -7.49
N GLY A 182 -2.15 2.98 -6.25
CA GLY A 182 -3.09 3.24 -5.17
C GLY A 182 -3.85 4.55 -5.28
N PRO A 183 -4.94 4.68 -4.50
CA PRO A 183 -5.49 5.98 -4.22
C PRO A 183 -4.48 6.80 -3.42
N ASN A 184 -4.21 8.00 -3.90
CA ASN A 184 -3.27 8.93 -3.28
C ASN A 184 -4.00 10.05 -2.51
N ILE A 185 -5.27 9.81 -2.19
CA ILE A 185 -6.17 10.69 -1.46
C ILE A 185 -7.08 9.84 -0.55
N VAL A 186 -7.60 10.47 0.49
CA VAL A 186 -8.70 9.94 1.32
C VAL A 186 -10.01 10.30 0.63
N TYR A 187 -10.86 9.32 0.34
CA TYR A 187 -12.13 9.52 -0.35
C TYR A 187 -13.28 8.77 0.35
N PRO A 188 -14.52 9.28 0.28
CA PRO A 188 -15.66 8.63 0.92
C PRO A 188 -15.99 7.30 0.22
N LEU A 189 -16.47 6.34 1.00
CA LEU A 189 -17.05 5.10 0.51
C LEU A 189 -18.46 5.37 -0.02
N GLU A 190 -18.54 5.89 -1.25
CA GLU A 190 -19.78 6.32 -1.89
C GLU A 190 -19.86 5.77 -3.32
N ASP A 191 -21.01 5.19 -3.67
CA ASP A 191 -21.22 4.62 -5.01
C ASP A 191 -21.32 5.71 -6.06
N GLY A 192 -20.53 5.57 -7.14
CA GLY A 192 -20.41 6.57 -8.19
C GLY A 192 -19.46 7.71 -7.85
N TYR A 193 -18.75 7.69 -6.72
CA TYR A 193 -17.76 8.71 -6.39
C TYR A 193 -16.67 8.78 -7.46
N GLU A 194 -16.44 9.96 -8.02
CA GLU A 194 -15.46 10.21 -9.07
C GLU A 194 -14.71 11.51 -8.83
N THR A 195 -13.38 11.49 -8.88
CA THR A 195 -12.56 12.70 -8.65
C THR A 195 -11.20 12.61 -9.35
N ALA A 196 -10.52 13.74 -9.47
CA ALA A 196 -9.11 13.76 -9.84
C ALA A 196 -8.24 13.37 -8.63
N ALA A 197 -7.32 12.42 -8.84
CA ALA A 197 -6.44 11.94 -7.77
C ALA A 197 -5.00 12.47 -7.96
N ILE A 198 -4.37 12.17 -9.10
CA ILE A 198 -3.10 12.81 -9.54
C ILE A 198 -3.36 13.38 -10.93
N PRO A 199 -3.69 14.65 -11.11
CA PRO A 199 -4.01 15.20 -12.42
C PRO A 199 -2.96 14.81 -13.48
N PRO A 200 -3.37 14.31 -14.67
CA PRO A 200 -4.75 14.21 -15.16
C PRO A 200 -5.51 12.94 -14.73
N ARG A 201 -4.88 12.01 -13.99
CA ARG A 201 -5.51 10.76 -13.55
C ARG A 201 -6.75 11.00 -12.69
N ARG A 202 -7.88 10.42 -13.11
CA ARG A 202 -9.13 10.35 -12.35
C ARG A 202 -9.33 8.96 -11.75
N ILE A 203 -10.06 8.92 -10.64
CA ILE A 203 -10.47 7.70 -9.96
C ILE A 203 -11.99 7.64 -9.92
N ARG A 204 -12.53 6.42 -9.86
CA ARG A 204 -13.94 6.18 -9.64
C ARG A 204 -14.15 4.99 -8.70
N LEU A 205 -15.08 5.12 -7.77
CA LEU A 205 -15.56 4.05 -6.92
C LEU A 205 -16.98 3.65 -7.34
N GLN A 206 -17.23 2.36 -7.50
CA GLN A 206 -18.57 1.85 -7.82
C GLN A 206 -18.88 0.58 -7.03
N LYS A 207 -20.12 0.41 -6.61
CA LYS A 207 -20.62 -0.83 -6.02
C LYS A 207 -21.20 -1.71 -7.13
N ARG A 208 -20.47 -2.73 -7.55
CA ARG A 208 -20.85 -3.60 -8.68
C ARG A 208 -20.43 -5.05 -8.47
N SER A 209 -21.10 -5.98 -9.17
CA SER A 209 -20.60 -7.35 -9.30
C SER A 209 -19.36 -7.38 -10.18
N ILE A 210 -18.44 -8.31 -9.92
CA ILE A 210 -17.29 -8.56 -10.80
C ILE A 210 -17.63 -9.65 -11.82
N PRO A 211 -16.99 -9.66 -13.01
CA PRO A 211 -17.35 -10.58 -14.09
C PRO A 211 -17.23 -12.06 -13.73
N GLU A 212 -16.36 -12.44 -12.80
CA GLU A 212 -16.19 -13.85 -12.41
C GLU A 212 -17.29 -14.38 -11.47
N HIS A 213 -18.15 -13.53 -10.92
CA HIS A 213 -19.27 -14.00 -10.10
C HIS A 213 -20.30 -14.73 -10.97
N SER A 214 -20.61 -15.98 -10.60
CA SER A 214 -21.51 -16.84 -11.39
C SER A 214 -22.99 -16.42 -11.32
N LEU A 215 -23.41 -15.72 -10.26
CA LEU A 215 -24.78 -15.26 -10.11
C LEU A 215 -24.99 -13.98 -10.92
N SER A 216 -25.78 -14.05 -11.99
CA SER A 216 -25.95 -12.95 -12.97
C SER A 216 -27.10 -11.99 -12.66
N GLY A 217 -28.00 -12.34 -11.74
CA GLY A 217 -29.11 -11.47 -11.35
C GLY A 217 -28.62 -10.26 -10.57
N VAL A 218 -28.68 -9.06 -11.17
CA VAL A 218 -28.10 -7.81 -10.62
C VAL A 218 -28.50 -7.52 -9.17
N LEU A 219 -29.74 -7.86 -8.78
CA LEU A 219 -30.26 -7.62 -7.43
C LEU A 219 -29.84 -8.66 -6.39
N GLN A 220 -29.35 -9.83 -6.83
CA GLN A 220 -28.98 -10.95 -5.95
C GLN A 220 -27.48 -11.25 -5.99
N ALA A 221 -26.79 -10.79 -7.04
CA ALA A 221 -25.37 -10.96 -7.22
C ALA A 221 -24.58 -10.27 -6.11
N GLN A 222 -23.52 -10.92 -5.65
CA GLN A 222 -22.59 -10.30 -4.71
C GLN A 222 -21.98 -9.05 -5.35
N GLN A 223 -22.13 -7.92 -4.66
CA GLN A 223 -21.51 -6.67 -5.04
C GLN A 223 -20.23 -6.43 -4.23
N LEU A 224 -19.23 -5.87 -4.89
CA LEU A 224 -17.99 -5.39 -4.30
C LEU A 224 -17.82 -3.92 -4.64
N TRP A 225 -17.05 -3.22 -3.82
CA TRP A 225 -16.60 -1.87 -4.13
C TRP A 225 -15.43 -1.96 -5.11
N CYS A 226 -15.61 -1.49 -6.33
CA CYS A 226 -14.62 -1.50 -7.40
C CYS A 226 -14.00 -0.12 -7.56
N TYR A 227 -12.70 -0.03 -7.34
CA TYR A 227 -11.88 1.16 -7.59
C TYR A 227 -11.25 1.07 -8.97
N ASP A 228 -11.66 1.99 -9.85
CA ASP A 228 -11.20 2.11 -11.24
C ASP A 228 -10.37 3.40 -11.42
N GLN A 229 -9.45 3.39 -12.39
CA GLN A 229 -8.63 4.55 -12.74
C GLN A 229 -8.79 4.92 -14.21
N CYS A 230 -8.87 6.21 -14.52
CA CYS A 230 -8.74 6.74 -15.87
C CYS A 230 -7.46 7.57 -15.94
N LEU A 231 -6.44 7.05 -16.65
CA LEU A 231 -5.12 7.69 -16.72
C LEU A 231 -5.10 8.94 -17.62
N LYS A 232 -5.94 8.96 -18.65
CA LYS A 232 -6.03 10.01 -19.67
C LYS A 232 -7.50 10.34 -19.90
N PRO A 233 -8.14 11.10 -18.99
CA PRO A 233 -9.52 11.51 -19.20
C PRO A 233 -9.63 12.56 -20.31
N ASP A 234 -10.86 12.75 -20.77
CA ASP A 234 -11.32 13.85 -21.62
C ASP A 234 -10.52 13.98 -22.95
N GLN A 235 -10.10 12.83 -23.50
CA GLN A 235 -9.43 12.76 -24.79
C GLN A 235 -10.42 13.11 -25.92
N PRO A 236 -10.06 14.00 -26.86
CA PRO A 236 -10.95 14.40 -27.95
C PRO A 236 -11.45 13.20 -28.77
N GLY A 237 -12.78 13.09 -28.92
CA GLY A 237 -13.41 12.05 -29.74
C GLY A 237 -13.42 10.65 -29.13
N GLN A 238 -13.03 10.49 -27.86
CA GLN A 238 -13.05 9.20 -27.15
C GLN A 238 -13.70 9.34 -25.78
N GLY A 239 -14.43 8.33 -25.34
CA GLY A 239 -14.91 8.24 -23.96
C GLY A 239 -13.77 7.93 -22.99
N ASN A 240 -13.98 8.22 -21.70
CA ASN A 240 -13.01 7.88 -20.66
C ASN A 240 -12.82 6.36 -20.55
N VAL A 241 -11.58 5.91 -20.75
CA VAL A 241 -11.21 4.50 -20.57
C VAL A 241 -10.92 4.26 -19.08
N TRP A 242 -11.79 3.49 -18.44
CA TRP A 242 -11.67 3.10 -17.05
C TRP A 242 -10.97 1.75 -16.92
N ILE A 243 -9.92 1.72 -16.11
CA ILE A 243 -9.11 0.53 -15.86
C ILE A 243 -9.42 0.04 -14.45
N PRO A 244 -9.99 -1.17 -14.28
CA PRO A 244 -10.21 -1.73 -12.94
C PRO A 244 -8.88 -1.91 -12.24
N THR A 245 -8.77 -1.45 -10.99
CA THR A 245 -7.51 -1.52 -10.24
C THR A 245 -7.60 -2.52 -9.10
N TYR A 246 -8.60 -2.41 -8.25
CA TYR A 246 -8.94 -3.46 -7.29
C TYR A 246 -10.42 -3.38 -6.92
N CYS A 247 -10.94 -4.49 -6.41
CA CYS A 247 -12.24 -4.50 -5.75
C CYS A 247 -12.09 -4.94 -4.29
N PHE A 248 -13.02 -4.58 -3.42
CA PHE A 248 -12.96 -4.92 -2.00
C PHE A 248 -14.34 -5.07 -1.36
N THR A 249 -14.36 -5.68 -0.19
CA THR A 249 -15.54 -5.84 0.67
C THR A 249 -15.46 -4.92 1.88
N GLU A 250 -16.62 -4.61 2.48
CA GLU A 250 -16.71 -3.94 3.79
C GLU A 250 -16.52 -4.90 4.97
N THR A 251 -16.46 -6.21 4.69
CA THR A 251 -16.18 -7.27 5.67
C THR A 251 -14.83 -7.02 6.31
N GLU A 252 -14.80 -7.03 7.64
CA GLU A 252 -13.56 -6.96 8.40
C GLU A 252 -12.76 -8.27 8.24
N PHE A 253 -11.47 -8.13 7.97
CA PHE A 253 -10.52 -9.23 7.96
C PHE A 253 -9.64 -9.15 9.20
N LEU A 254 -9.31 -10.30 9.77
CA LEU A 254 -8.54 -10.43 11.00
C LEU A 254 -7.07 -10.76 10.68
N PRO A 255 -6.14 -10.63 11.65
CA PRO A 255 -4.72 -10.85 11.35
C PRO A 255 -4.42 -12.26 10.79
N GLN A 256 -5.13 -13.31 11.24
CA GLN A 256 -4.99 -14.65 10.67
C GLN A 256 -5.38 -14.74 9.19
N ASP A 257 -6.32 -13.92 8.71
CA ASP A 257 -6.66 -13.86 7.28
C ASP A 257 -5.50 -13.25 6.50
N TYR A 258 -4.91 -12.17 7.04
CA TYR A 258 -3.74 -11.52 6.44
C TYR A 258 -2.49 -12.38 6.48
N GLU A 259 -2.32 -13.25 7.47
CA GLU A 259 -1.25 -14.25 7.45
C GLU A 259 -1.37 -15.20 6.26
N MET A 260 -2.56 -15.72 5.99
CA MET A 260 -2.81 -16.61 4.85
C MET A 260 -2.56 -15.87 3.52
N MET A 261 -3.03 -14.63 3.41
CA MET A 261 -2.79 -13.76 2.26
C MET A 261 -1.29 -13.45 2.07
N SER A 262 -0.58 -13.15 3.17
CA SER A 262 0.87 -12.88 3.16
C SER A 262 1.65 -14.14 2.81
N PHE A 263 1.27 -15.30 3.32
CA PHE A 263 1.89 -16.57 2.98
C PHE A 263 1.80 -16.84 1.48
N PHE A 264 0.61 -16.73 0.89
CA PHE A 264 0.42 -16.89 -0.55
C PHE A 264 1.29 -15.90 -1.33
N THR A 265 1.20 -14.61 -1.01
CA THR A 265 1.93 -13.57 -1.74
C THR A 265 3.45 -13.65 -1.56
N SER A 266 3.96 -14.32 -0.53
CA SER A 266 5.40 -14.43 -0.22
C SER A 266 6.04 -15.75 -0.67
N HIS A 267 5.26 -16.82 -0.85
CA HIS A 267 5.82 -18.17 -1.10
C HIS A 267 5.21 -18.87 -2.30
N HIS A 268 3.98 -18.54 -2.69
CA HIS A 268 3.31 -19.29 -3.75
C HIS A 268 3.96 -18.99 -5.10
N ARG A 269 4.28 -20.03 -5.89
CA ARG A 269 4.97 -19.90 -7.20
C ARG A 269 4.25 -19.03 -8.23
N ARG A 270 2.94 -18.84 -8.07
CA ARG A 270 2.13 -17.93 -8.91
C ARG A 270 2.08 -16.48 -8.40
N SER A 271 2.71 -16.17 -7.27
CA SER A 271 2.73 -14.81 -6.74
C SER A 271 3.64 -13.90 -7.57
N PHE A 272 3.12 -12.75 -7.98
CA PHE A 272 3.90 -11.69 -8.62
C PHE A 272 5.13 -11.27 -7.80
N PHE A 273 4.99 -11.19 -6.47
CA PHE A 273 6.00 -10.58 -5.61
C PHE A 273 7.30 -11.39 -5.46
N ILE A 274 7.28 -12.69 -5.74
CA ILE A 274 8.50 -13.52 -5.62
C ILE A 274 9.33 -13.54 -6.91
N HIS A 275 8.77 -13.07 -8.02
CA HIS A 275 9.44 -13.07 -9.34
C HIS A 275 9.92 -11.70 -9.78
N HIS A 276 9.41 -10.65 -9.15
CA HIS A 276 9.70 -9.28 -9.55
C HIS A 276 10.21 -8.45 -8.38
N VAL A 277 11.30 -7.72 -8.60
CA VAL A 277 11.80 -6.72 -7.65
C VAL A 277 11.08 -5.41 -7.91
N LEU A 278 10.40 -4.90 -6.89
CA LEU A 278 9.59 -3.69 -6.97
C LEU A 278 9.90 -2.78 -5.79
N CYS A 279 10.13 -1.50 -6.08
CA CYS A 279 10.20 -0.45 -5.09
C CYS A 279 9.63 0.83 -5.70
N THR A 280 8.69 1.47 -5.01
CA THR A 280 8.00 2.67 -5.45
C THR A 280 7.98 3.71 -4.34
N ARG A 281 8.19 4.98 -4.71
CA ARG A 281 8.01 6.13 -3.83
C ARG A 281 7.15 7.18 -4.52
N MET A 282 6.18 7.73 -3.80
CA MET A 282 5.35 8.81 -4.33
C MET A 282 6.11 10.15 -4.27
N LEU A 283 5.82 11.02 -5.24
CA LEU A 283 6.34 12.38 -5.33
C LEU A 283 5.27 13.34 -4.84
N ILE A 284 5.62 14.18 -3.86
CA ILE A 284 4.75 15.26 -3.37
C ILE A 284 5.25 16.59 -3.91
N ASP A 285 4.32 17.48 -4.26
CA ASP A 285 4.57 18.91 -4.31
C ASP A 285 4.25 19.53 -2.94
N GLU A 286 5.30 19.97 -2.23
CA GLU A 286 5.18 20.49 -0.87
C GLU A 286 4.33 21.77 -0.82
N ALA A 287 4.32 22.56 -1.90
CA ALA A 287 3.54 23.80 -1.95
C ALA A 287 2.03 23.53 -1.99
N SER A 288 1.60 22.54 -2.79
CA SER A 288 0.18 22.17 -2.89
C SER A 288 -0.24 21.05 -1.94
N GLN A 289 0.70 20.45 -1.20
CA GLN A 289 0.50 19.27 -0.35
C GLN A 289 -0.26 18.16 -1.08
N LYS A 290 0.17 17.84 -2.30
CA LYS A 290 -0.45 16.82 -3.15
C LYS A 290 0.58 15.90 -3.77
N VAL A 291 0.18 14.66 -3.98
CA VAL A 291 0.95 13.74 -4.80
C VAL A 291 0.87 14.17 -6.26
N VAL A 292 2.02 14.34 -6.90
CA VAL A 292 2.16 14.78 -8.30
C VAL A 292 2.66 13.66 -9.23
N GLY A 293 3.05 12.53 -8.65
CA GLY A 293 3.65 11.44 -9.41
C GLY A 293 4.29 10.37 -8.53
N ASP A 294 5.12 9.55 -9.16
CA ASP A 294 5.88 8.48 -8.50
C ASP A 294 7.22 8.24 -9.19
N ILE A 295 8.14 7.60 -8.48
CA ILE A 295 9.28 6.91 -9.08
C ILE A 295 9.17 5.45 -8.69
N THR A 296 9.26 4.58 -9.70
CA THR A 296 9.14 3.14 -9.56
C THR A 296 10.34 2.45 -10.19
N LEU A 297 11.04 1.65 -9.38
CA LEU A 297 11.97 0.63 -9.85
C LEU A 297 11.18 -0.68 -10.00
N PHE A 298 11.14 -1.21 -11.22
CA PHE A 298 10.53 -2.50 -11.53
C PHE A 298 11.52 -3.37 -12.31
N ASN A 299 12.00 -4.44 -11.66
CA ASN A 299 13.05 -5.34 -12.11
C ASN A 299 14.35 -4.60 -12.45
N ARG A 300 14.50 -4.20 -13.71
CA ARG A 300 15.66 -3.47 -14.24
C ARG A 300 15.35 -2.03 -14.65
N SER A 301 14.07 -1.64 -14.73
CA SER A 301 13.69 -0.32 -15.23
C SER A 301 13.40 0.61 -14.06
N VAL A 302 13.95 1.81 -14.10
CA VAL A 302 13.58 2.91 -13.21
C VAL A 302 12.77 3.91 -14.02
N ARG A 303 11.55 4.18 -13.59
CA ARG A 303 10.62 5.08 -14.28
C ARG A 303 10.11 6.14 -13.33
N LYS A 304 10.00 7.36 -13.84
CA LYS A 304 9.33 8.46 -13.17
C LYS A 304 8.04 8.77 -13.90
N THR A 305 6.96 8.93 -13.16
CA THR A 305 5.71 9.45 -13.71
C THR A 305 5.37 10.74 -12.99
N THR A 306 5.06 11.80 -13.74
CA THR A 306 4.65 13.11 -13.20
C THR A 306 3.64 13.73 -14.14
N GLY A 307 2.50 14.18 -13.62
CA GLY A 307 1.45 14.78 -14.46
C GLY A 307 0.95 13.85 -15.58
N GLY A 308 0.95 12.53 -15.36
CA GLY A 308 0.59 11.53 -16.38
C GLY A 308 1.67 11.25 -17.44
N VAL A 309 2.78 11.99 -17.45
CA VAL A 309 3.92 11.75 -18.34
C VAL A 309 4.85 10.74 -17.68
N ARG A 310 5.19 9.67 -18.39
CA ARG A 310 6.10 8.62 -17.93
C ARG A 310 7.44 8.73 -18.67
N GLU A 311 8.51 8.82 -17.90
CA GLU A 311 9.90 8.89 -18.34
C GLU A 311 10.67 7.67 -17.81
N THR A 312 11.56 7.10 -18.64
CA THR A 312 12.49 6.07 -18.19
C THR A 312 13.79 6.74 -17.77
N LEU A 313 14.13 6.67 -16.48
CA LEU A 313 15.34 7.27 -15.92
C LEU A 313 16.57 6.38 -16.11
N ALA A 314 16.37 5.06 -16.05
CA ALA A 314 17.44 4.09 -16.22
C ALA A 314 16.92 2.72 -16.66
N ASP A 315 17.77 1.98 -17.39
CA ASP A 315 17.62 0.54 -17.65
C ASP A 315 18.90 -0.17 -17.16
N LEU A 316 18.78 -0.80 -16.00
CA LEU A 316 19.87 -1.33 -15.18
C LEU A 316 20.35 -2.68 -15.73
N LYS A 317 21.66 -2.83 -15.91
CA LYS A 317 22.28 -4.02 -16.51
C LYS A 317 22.87 -4.96 -15.47
N THR A 318 23.27 -4.45 -14.33
CA THR A 318 23.92 -5.21 -13.26
C THR A 318 23.17 -5.09 -11.94
N GLU A 319 23.41 -6.05 -11.03
CA GLU A 319 22.84 -5.98 -9.68
C GLU A 319 23.34 -4.75 -8.91
N GLU A 320 24.61 -4.40 -9.10
CA GLU A 320 25.20 -3.22 -8.49
C GLU A 320 24.50 -1.93 -8.93
N GLU A 321 24.19 -1.80 -10.22
CA GLU A 321 23.39 -0.68 -10.73
C GLU A 321 22.00 -0.64 -10.08
N ARG A 322 21.35 -1.79 -9.90
CA ARG A 322 20.04 -1.86 -9.24
C ARG A 322 20.09 -1.44 -7.78
N VAL A 323 21.06 -1.95 -7.03
CA VAL A 323 21.29 -1.57 -5.63
C VAL A 323 21.60 -0.07 -5.53
N ASN A 324 22.43 0.48 -6.43
CA ASN A 324 22.73 1.90 -6.48
C ASN A 324 21.50 2.74 -6.82
N ALA A 325 20.62 2.27 -7.71
CA ALA A 325 19.38 2.94 -8.05
C ALA A 325 18.38 2.96 -6.87
N LEU A 326 18.26 1.86 -6.13
CA LEU A 326 17.46 1.82 -4.89
C LEU A 326 17.90 2.94 -3.93
N LYS A 327 19.21 3.05 -3.69
CA LYS A 327 19.77 4.07 -2.79
C LYS A 327 19.64 5.48 -3.33
N ASN A 328 20.15 5.73 -4.54
CA ASN A 328 20.33 7.08 -5.06
C ASN A 328 19.03 7.70 -5.59
N VAL A 329 18.08 6.88 -6.05
CA VAL A 329 16.84 7.37 -6.67
C VAL A 329 15.64 7.22 -5.73
N LEU A 330 15.53 6.07 -5.05
CA LEU A 330 14.41 5.78 -4.14
C LEU A 330 14.72 6.06 -2.68
N GLY A 331 15.99 6.30 -2.32
CA GLY A 331 16.43 6.54 -0.95
C GLY A 331 16.49 5.28 -0.09
N VAL A 332 16.36 4.09 -0.68
CA VAL A 332 16.34 2.81 0.03
C VAL A 332 17.73 2.18 -0.02
N ASP A 333 18.39 2.09 1.12
CA ASP A 333 19.70 1.44 1.22
C ASP A 333 19.56 0.00 1.73
N LEU A 334 20.49 -0.84 1.32
CA LEU A 334 20.61 -2.22 1.74
C LEU A 334 21.89 -2.38 2.56
N THR A 335 21.83 -3.21 3.59
CA THR A 335 23.01 -3.63 4.36
C THR A 335 23.99 -4.41 3.48
N ALA A 336 25.24 -4.54 3.95
CA ALA A 336 26.26 -5.32 3.24
C ALA A 336 25.82 -6.79 3.06
N GLU A 337 25.16 -7.37 4.07
CA GLU A 337 24.61 -8.72 4.02
C GLU A 337 23.51 -8.82 2.95
N GLU A 338 22.52 -7.91 2.99
CA GLU A 338 21.37 -7.90 2.05
C GLU A 338 21.84 -7.85 0.59
N LYS A 339 22.87 -7.05 0.29
CA LYS A 339 23.45 -6.91 -1.06
C LYS A 339 23.98 -8.22 -1.64
N THR A 340 24.23 -9.24 -0.82
CA THR A 340 24.76 -10.55 -1.26
C THR A 340 23.72 -11.65 -1.42
N ASN A 341 22.49 -11.46 -0.94
CA ASN A 341 21.50 -12.53 -0.76
C ASN A 341 20.49 -12.70 -1.90
N ILE A 342 20.56 -11.87 -2.93
CA ILE A 342 19.66 -11.99 -4.07
C ILE A 342 19.86 -13.30 -4.83
N SER A 343 18.76 -13.98 -5.16
CA SER A 343 18.84 -15.26 -5.90
C SER A 343 19.40 -15.06 -7.30
N THR A 344 20.13 -16.06 -7.79
CA THR A 344 20.70 -16.06 -9.14
C THR A 344 19.65 -15.87 -10.23
N GLU A 345 18.47 -16.48 -10.07
CA GLU A 345 17.35 -16.40 -11.03
C GLU A 345 16.85 -14.96 -11.29
N ILE A 346 16.95 -14.07 -10.30
CA ILE A 346 16.43 -12.68 -10.37
C ILE A 346 17.57 -11.64 -10.45
N ARG A 347 18.82 -12.09 -10.26
CA ARG A 347 20.01 -11.24 -10.26
C ARG A 347 20.29 -10.68 -11.65
N LEU A 348 20.53 -9.37 -11.74
CA LEU A 348 20.88 -8.74 -13.01
C LEU A 348 22.36 -8.97 -13.37
N GLY A 349 22.63 -9.05 -14.68
CA GLY A 349 23.99 -9.15 -15.22
C GLY A 349 24.59 -10.56 -15.24
N GLN A 350 23.81 -11.59 -14.92
CA GLN A 350 24.23 -12.97 -15.20
C GLN A 350 24.11 -13.22 -16.71
N ARG A 351 25.20 -13.69 -17.35
CA ARG A 351 25.13 -14.24 -18.70
C ARG A 351 24.31 -15.54 -18.61
N ALA A 352 23.31 -15.66 -19.48
CA ALA A 352 22.53 -16.88 -19.66
C ALA A 352 23.42 -18.06 -20.08
#